data_AF-A0A5R8QBK3-F1
#
_entry.id   AF-A0A5R8QBK3-F1
#
_cell.length_a   1.000
_cell.length_b   1.000
_cell.length_c   1.000
_cell.angle_alpha   90.00
_cell.angle_beta   90.00
_cell.angle_gamma   90.00
#
_symmetry.space_group_name_H-M   'P 1'
#
loop_
_entity.id
_entity.type
_entity.pdbx_description
1 polymer ?
#
loop_
_entity_poly.entity_id
_entity_poly.type
_entity_poly.pdbx_seq_one_letter_code
_entity_poly.pdbx_strand_id
1 'polypeptide(L)'
;MTGVVVRLFAVASLMVALLAAELAAVFIFPAWGRIGVAIIAAAMVGVAAFGFMDLRREGPPVWLLAAAALLWLAILLGLGSLDPLTRTLYPTVIAAP
;
A
#
# COMPACT_ATOMS: atom_id res chain seq x y z
N MET A 1 -6.36 1.40 -30.82
CA MET A 1 -5.05 1.32 -30.12
C MET A 1 -4.70 2.61 -29.39
N THR A 2 -4.88 3.78 -29.99
CA THR A 2 -4.59 5.10 -29.40
C THR A 2 -5.26 5.36 -28.04
N GLY A 3 -6.55 5.04 -27.89
CA GLY A 3 -7.28 5.30 -26.63
C GLY A 3 -6.79 4.51 -25.40
N VAL A 4 -6.32 3.28 -25.59
CA VAL A 4 -5.76 2.45 -24.50
C VAL A 4 -4.40 3.01 -24.06
N VAL A 5 -3.57 3.40 -25.03
CA VAL A 5 -2.25 3.99 -24.78
C VAL A 5 -2.40 5.32 -24.03
N VAL A 6 -3.31 6.19 -24.46
CA VAL A 6 -3.60 7.46 -23.77
C VAL A 6 -4.07 7.22 -22.33
N ARG A 7 -4.95 6.23 -22.11
CA ARG A 7 -5.39 5.88 -20.75
C ARG A 7 -4.23 5.43 -19.87
N LEU A 8 -3.37 4.55 -20.38
CA LEU A 8 -2.20 4.06 -19.64
C LEU A 8 -1.25 5.20 -19.26
N PHE A 9 -0.96 6.11 -20.20
CA PHE A 9 -0.13 7.29 -19.91
C PHE A 9 -0.79 8.23 -18.90
N ALA A 10 -2.10 8.44 -18.96
CA ALA A 10 -2.83 9.28 -18.01
C ALA A 10 -2.84 8.66 -16.60
N VAL A 11 -3.05 7.35 -16.48
CA VAL A 11 -3.02 6.64 -15.18
C VAL A 11 -1.60 6.64 -14.63
N ALA A 12 -0.60 6.39 -15.46
CA ALA A 12 0.80 6.43 -15.05
C ALA A 12 1.23 7.83 -14.60
N SER A 13 0.86 8.88 -15.34
CA SER A 13 1.18 10.25 -14.96
C SER A 13 0.48 10.67 -13.67
N LEU A 14 -0.79 10.29 -13.47
CA LEU A 14 -1.49 10.48 -12.21
C LEU A 14 -0.77 9.77 -11.06
N MET A 15 -0.26 8.56 -11.28
CA MET A 15 0.45 7.80 -10.26
C MET A 15 1.77 8.47 -9.86
N VAL A 16 2.52 8.96 -10.85
CA VAL A 16 3.73 9.76 -10.62
C VAL A 16 3.40 11.06 -9.89
N ALA A 17 2.30 11.73 -10.24
CA ALA A 17 1.88 12.96 -9.59
C ALA A 17 1.49 12.73 -8.11
N LEU A 18 0.77 11.64 -7.81
CA LEU A 18 0.46 11.24 -6.44
C LEU A 18 1.74 10.92 -5.65
N LEU A 19 2.73 10.29 -6.28
CA LEU A 19 4.01 9.96 -5.63
C LEU A 19 4.80 11.22 -5.32
N ALA A 20 4.85 12.16 -6.26
CA ALA A 20 5.46 13.46 -6.02
C ALA A 20 4.76 14.21 -4.88
N ALA A 21 3.42 14.15 -4.83
CA ALA A 21 2.62 14.76 -3.77
C ALA A 21 2.88 14.11 -2.40
N GLU A 22 3.00 12.78 -2.33
CA GLU A 22 3.34 12.05 -1.12
C GLU A 22 4.72 12.44 -0.60
N LEU A 23 5.71 12.47 -1.49
CA LEU A 23 7.07 12.87 -1.16
C LEU A 23 7.12 14.33 -0.67
N ALA A 24 6.45 15.24 -1.38
CA ALA A 24 6.34 16.63 -0.99
C ALA A 24 5.64 16.80 0.36
N ALA A 25 4.57 16.04 0.63
CA ALA A 25 3.85 16.08 1.90
C ALA A 25 4.73 15.66 3.08
N VAL A 26 5.57 14.63 2.90
CA VAL A 26 6.53 14.20 3.93
C VAL A 26 7.53 15.31 4.28
N PHE A 27 8.02 16.06 3.28
CA PHE A 27 9.01 17.11 3.50
C PHE A 27 8.41 18.43 4.00
N ILE A 28 7.21 18.81 3.52
CA ILE A 28 6.60 20.12 3.79
C ILE A 28 5.77 20.10 5.07
N PHE A 29 5.10 18.99 5.38
CA PHE A 29 4.17 18.89 6.50
C PHE A 29 4.57 17.76 7.47
N PRO A 30 5.65 17.93 8.25
CA PRO A 30 6.10 16.91 9.20
C PRO A 30 5.04 16.58 10.25
N ALA A 31 4.13 17.51 10.57
CA ALA A 31 3.02 17.31 11.50
C ALA A 31 1.81 16.57 10.91
N TRP A 32 1.60 16.60 9.58
CA TRP A 32 0.58 15.77 8.92
C TRP A 32 0.92 14.27 9.00
N GLY A 33 2.21 13.97 9.21
CA GLY A 33 2.68 12.68 9.69
C GLY A 33 2.26 11.49 8.82
N ARG A 34 2.17 10.32 9.46
CA ARG A 34 1.89 9.03 8.81
C ARG A 34 0.48 8.93 8.21
N ILE A 35 -0.47 9.74 8.68
CA ILE A 35 -1.87 9.66 8.26
C ILE A 35 -2.04 10.26 6.86
N GLY A 36 -1.47 11.44 6.59
CA GLY A 36 -1.54 12.06 5.27
C GLY A 36 -0.90 11.18 4.19
N VAL A 37 0.26 10.60 4.50
CA VAL A 37 0.97 9.63 3.66
C VAL A 37 0.09 8.40 3.39
N ALA A 38 -0.53 7.83 4.44
CA ALA A 38 -1.42 6.68 4.28
C ALA A 38 -2.65 6.97 3.39
N ILE A 39 -3.21 8.18 3.45
CA ILE A 39 -4.33 8.58 2.58
C ILE A 39 -3.90 8.63 1.11
N ILE A 40 -2.74 9.22 0.82
CA ILE A 40 -2.22 9.31 -0.56
C ILE A 40 -1.89 7.91 -1.08
N ALA A 41 -1.22 7.08 -0.27
CA ALA A 41 -0.93 5.69 -0.61
C ALA A 41 -2.21 4.88 -0.87
N ALA A 42 -3.27 5.07 -0.07
CA ALA A 42 -4.56 4.43 -0.30
C ALA A 42 -5.20 4.88 -1.63
N ALA A 43 -5.10 6.17 -1.98
CA ALA A 43 -5.56 6.68 -3.27
C ALA A 43 -4.78 6.05 -4.44
N MET A 44 -3.47 5.85 -4.29
CA MET A 44 -2.65 5.16 -5.29
C MET A 44 -3.11 3.73 -5.55
N VAL A 45 -3.38 2.97 -4.49
CA VAL A 45 -3.91 1.61 -4.58
C VAL A 45 -5.23 1.60 -5.35
N GLY A 46 -6.12 2.55 -5.08
CA GLY A 46 -7.37 2.71 -5.83
C GLY A 46 -7.14 2.97 -7.31
N VAL A 47 -6.27 3.93 -7.66
CA VAL A 47 -5.94 4.23 -9.05
C VAL A 47 -5.29 3.03 -9.75
N ALA A 48 -4.46 2.25 -9.06
CA ALA A 48 -3.88 1.04 -9.63
C ALA A 48 -4.94 -0.04 -9.91
N ALA A 49 -5.82 -0.30 -8.93
CA ALA A 49 -6.89 -1.29 -9.05
C ALA A 49 -7.89 -0.95 -10.17
N PHE A 50 -8.27 0.32 -10.31
CA PHE A 50 -9.27 0.74 -11.32
C PHE A 50 -8.66 1.18 -12.65
N GLY A 51 -7.45 1.74 -12.66
CA GLY A 51 -6.81 2.30 -13.85
C GLY A 51 -5.97 1.28 -14.62
N PHE A 52 -5.19 0.45 -13.91
CA PHE A 52 -4.33 -0.57 -14.52
C PHE A 52 -4.99 -1.95 -14.55
N MET A 53 -5.58 -2.38 -13.44
CA MET A 53 -6.17 -3.72 -13.33
C MET A 53 -7.62 -3.80 -13.84
N ASP A 54 -8.25 -2.66 -14.17
CA ASP A 54 -9.62 -2.58 -14.72
C ASP A 54 -10.65 -3.43 -13.94
N LEU A 55 -10.50 -3.50 -12.60
CA LEU A 55 -11.31 -4.36 -11.71
C LEU A 55 -12.82 -4.16 -11.86
N ARG A 56 -13.25 -2.99 -12.37
CA ARG A 56 -14.66 -2.66 -12.66
C ARG A 56 -15.29 -3.55 -13.73
N ARG A 57 -14.50 -4.09 -14.65
CA ARG A 57 -14.98 -4.96 -15.73
C ARG A 57 -14.95 -6.44 -15.35
N GLU A 58 -14.38 -6.76 -14.20
CA GLU A 58 -14.23 -8.13 -13.76
C GLU A 58 -15.44 -8.61 -12.94
N GLY A 59 -15.69 -9.91 -12.98
CA GLY A 59 -16.86 -10.53 -12.35
C GLY A 59 -16.80 -10.55 -10.82
N PRO A 60 -17.92 -10.89 -10.15
CA PRO A 60 -18.01 -11.00 -8.69
C PRO A 60 -16.91 -11.83 -8.00
N PRO A 61 -16.38 -12.94 -8.58
CA PRO A 61 -15.33 -13.72 -7.95
C PRO A 61 -14.03 -12.95 -7.71
N VAL A 62 -13.68 -12.03 -8.62
CA VAL A 62 -12.44 -11.25 -8.55
C VAL A 62 -12.51 -10.23 -7.43
N TRP A 63 -13.68 -9.62 -7.24
CA TRP A 63 -13.94 -8.72 -6.11
C TRP A 63 -13.84 -9.44 -4.77
N LEU A 64 -14.38 -10.66 -4.68
CA LEU A 64 -14.25 -11.51 -3.49
C LEU A 64 -12.78 -11.86 -3.21
N LEU A 65 -12.01 -12.19 -4.24
CA LEU A 65 -10.58 -12.48 -4.10
C LEU A 65 -9.79 -11.25 -3.62
N ALA A 66 -10.04 -10.08 -4.22
CA ALA A 66 -9.41 -8.83 -3.82
C ALA A 66 -9.73 -8.46 -2.36
N ALA A 67 -11.00 -8.61 -1.96
CA ALA A 67 -11.41 -8.40 -0.57
C ALA A 67 -10.77 -9.42 0.39
N ALA A 68 -10.71 -10.69 0.00
CA ALA A 68 -10.06 -11.74 0.79
C ALA A 68 -8.56 -11.48 0.95
N ALA A 69 -7.88 -11.00 -0.09
CA ALA A 69 -6.48 -10.61 -0.03
C ALA A 69 -6.25 -9.42 0.92
N LEU A 70 -7.11 -8.40 0.88
CA LEU A 70 -7.04 -7.27 1.82
C LEU A 70 -7.27 -7.70 3.27
N LEU A 71 -8.24 -8.58 3.50
CA LEU A 71 -8.49 -9.17 4.81
C LEU A 71 -7.27 -9.94 5.32
N TRP A 72 -6.70 -10.82 4.49
CA TRP A 72 -5.51 -11.57 4.84
C TRP A 72 -4.31 -10.67 5.12
N LEU A 73 -4.09 -9.65 4.31
CA LEU A 73 -3.03 -8.67 4.51
C LEU A 73 -3.19 -7.95 5.85
N ALA A 74 -4.40 -7.53 6.20
CA ALA A 74 -4.68 -6.88 7.48
C ALA A 74 -4.39 -7.81 8.67
N ILE A 75 -4.78 -9.09 8.56
CA ILE A 75 -4.49 -10.10 9.59
C ILE A 75 -2.97 -10.28 9.75
N LEU A 76 -2.24 -10.46 8.65
CA LEU A 76 -0.79 -10.68 8.69
C LEU A 76 -0.04 -9.45 9.21
N LEU A 77 -0.44 -8.23 8.83
CA LEU A 77 0.13 -7.01 9.40
C LEU A 77 -0.17 -6.90 10.89
N GLY A 78 -1.40 -7.19 11.30
CA GLY A 78 -1.81 -7.17 12.70
C GLY A 78 -0.97 -8.14 13.54
N LEU A 79 -0.90 -9.40 13.12
CA LEU A 79 -0.09 -10.42 13.79
C LEU A 79 1.40 -10.05 13.81
N GLY A 80 1.95 -9.59 12.69
CA GLY A 80 3.35 -9.15 12.61
C GLY A 80 3.65 -7.92 13.47
N SER A 81 2.71 -7.00 13.61
CA SER A 81 2.87 -5.82 14.48
C SER A 81 2.88 -6.17 15.98
N LEU A 82 2.24 -7.29 16.34
CA LEU A 82 2.21 -7.82 17.70
C LEU A 82 3.38 -8.77 18.00
N ASP A 83 4.14 -9.20 16.99
CA ASP A 83 5.32 -10.06 17.14
C ASP A 83 6.34 -9.58 18.20
N PRO A 84 6.66 -8.27 18.34
CA PRO A 84 7.58 -7.81 19.36
C PRO A 84 7.09 -8.04 20.80
N LEU A 85 5.78 -8.15 21.01
CA LEU A 85 5.16 -8.36 22.33
C LEU A 85 5.17 -9.83 22.76
N THR A 86 5.34 -10.76 21.82
CA THR A 86 5.34 -12.20 22.06
C THR A 86 6.75 -12.81 22.01
N ARG A 87 7.77 -12.03 21.64
CA ARG A 87 9.17 -12.46 21.66
C ARG A 87 9.68 -12.60 23.09
N THR A 88 9.89 -13.84 23.52
CA THR A 88 10.81 -14.18 24.61
C THR A 88 12.25 -14.00 24.12
N LEU A 89 12.93 -12.97 24.62
CA LEU A 89 14.36 -12.77 24.40
C LEU A 89 15.12 -13.82 25.23
N TYR A 90 15.63 -14.86 24.58
CA TYR A 90 16.60 -15.75 25.21
C TYR A 90 17.93 -15.02 25.33
N PRO A 91 18.50 -14.87 26.55
CA PRO A 91 19.84 -14.32 26.68
C PRO A 91 20.81 -15.27 26.00
N THR A 92 21.43 -14.82 24.91
CA THR A 92 22.63 -15.47 24.41
C THR A 92 23.73 -15.20 25.43
N VAL A 93 24.20 -16.25 26.10
CA VAL A 93 25.41 -16.18 26.92
C VAL A 93 26.55 -15.84 25.96
N ILE A 94 26.86 -14.55 25.86
CA ILE A 94 28.13 -14.10 25.32
C ILE A 94 29.16 -14.63 26.31
N ALA A 95 29.79 -15.77 25.96
CA ALA A 95 31.00 -16.19 26.62
C ALA A 95 32.00 -15.05 26.43
N ALA A 96 32.15 -14.22 27.46
CA ALA A 96 33.22 -13.25 27.52
C ALA A 96 34.55 -14.02 27.45
N PRO A 97 35.54 -13.54 26.67
CA PRO A 97 36.88 -14.12 26.70
C PRO A 97 37.53 -13.97 28.08
#